data_AF-A0A7C6NTA2-F1
#
_entry.id   AF-A0A7C6NTA2-F1
#
_cell.length_a   1.000
_cell.length_b   1.000
_cell.length_c   1.000
_cell.angle_alpha   90.00
_cell.angle_beta   90.00
_cell.angle_gamma   90.00
#
_symmetry.space_group_name_H-M   'P 1'
#
loop_
_entity.id
_entity.type
_entity.pdbx_description
1 polymer ?
#
loop_
_entity_poly.entity_id
_entity_poly.type
_entity_poly.pdbx_seq_one_letter_code
_entity_poly.pdbx_strand_id
1 'polypeptide(L)'
;MQILVCIDDTDVLGSRGTGHLVAQFIEEIEQIGWGKCTFISRHQLFVHPDIPYTSHNSAMCFTAKLQPNRLQDLIDYATDFLVKESELGSDPGLCVVVLEKLKQPERLIAFGQRGRPW
;
A
#
# COMPACT_ATOMS: atom_id res chain seq x y z
N MET A 1 -10.80 -14.69 1.37
CA MET A 1 -11.26 -13.33 1.74
C MET A 1 -10.58 -12.36 0.81
N GLN A 2 -11.31 -11.39 0.25
CA GLN A 2 -10.71 -10.41 -0.65
C GLN A 2 -10.34 -9.15 0.13
N ILE A 3 -9.08 -8.74 0.04
CA ILE A 3 -8.59 -7.52 0.68
C ILE A 3 -8.00 -6.54 -0.32
N LEU A 4 -7.99 -5.26 0.06
CA LEU A 4 -7.14 -4.21 -0.52
C LEU A 4 -6.03 -3.90 0.47
N VAL A 5 -4.80 -3.75 -0.02
CA VAL A 5 -3.64 -3.30 0.74
C VAL A 5 -3.07 -2.08 0.04
N CYS A 6 -2.91 -0.99 0.79
CA CYS A 6 -2.27 0.24 0.32
C CYS A 6 -1.03 0.52 1.17
N ILE A 7 0.05 0.92 0.50
CA ILE A 7 1.33 1.29 1.11
C ILE A 7 1.78 2.62 0.50
N ASP A 8 2.28 3.53 1.34
CA ASP A 8 2.73 4.86 0.95
C ASP A 8 3.96 5.30 1.77
N ASP A 9 4.68 6.29 1.26
CA ASP A 9 5.77 7.02 1.94
C ASP A 9 6.85 6.12 2.58
N THR A 10 7.40 5.20 1.77
CA THR A 10 8.45 4.25 2.24
C THR A 10 9.85 4.61 1.76
N ASP A 11 9.97 5.63 0.92
CA ASP A 11 11.20 5.98 0.20
C ASP A 11 11.64 7.42 0.43
N VAL A 12 12.94 7.66 0.29
CA VAL A 12 13.56 8.99 0.35
C VAL A 12 14.27 9.28 -0.97
N LEU A 13 14.66 10.54 -1.20
CA LEU A 13 15.28 10.93 -2.46
C LEU A 13 16.57 10.12 -2.71
N GLY A 14 16.60 9.38 -3.82
CA GLY A 14 17.76 8.56 -4.22
C GLY A 14 17.73 7.11 -3.74
N SER A 15 16.71 6.70 -2.99
CA SER A 15 16.51 5.29 -2.60
C SER A 15 15.66 4.52 -3.62
N ARG A 16 15.38 3.24 -3.32
CA ARG A 16 14.37 2.47 -4.05
C ARG A 16 12.98 3.01 -3.73
N GLY A 17 12.15 3.22 -4.75
CA GLY A 17 10.82 3.78 -4.57
C GLY A 17 9.82 2.79 -3.97
N THR A 18 8.74 3.30 -3.38
CA THR A 18 7.67 2.51 -2.75
C THR A 18 7.14 1.35 -3.60
N GLY A 19 7.04 1.53 -4.92
CA GLY A 19 6.60 0.47 -5.84
C GLY A 19 7.49 -0.78 -5.84
N HIS A 20 8.79 -0.63 -5.63
CA HIS A 20 9.74 -1.75 -5.53
C HIS A 20 9.50 -2.55 -4.25
N LEU A 21 9.32 -1.84 -3.12
CA LEU A 21 9.02 -2.47 -1.83
C LEU A 21 7.70 -3.24 -1.86
N VAL A 22 6.65 -2.67 -2.47
CA VAL A 22 5.37 -3.37 -2.61
C VAL A 22 5.49 -4.62 -3.50
N ALA A 23 6.32 -4.58 -4.55
CA ALA A 23 6.54 -5.75 -5.40
C ALA A 23 7.22 -6.90 -4.62
N GLN A 24 8.25 -6.57 -3.84
CA GLN A 24 8.91 -7.51 -2.94
C GLN A 24 7.92 -8.09 -1.91
N PHE A 25 7.12 -7.23 -1.27
CA PHE A 25 6.10 -7.66 -0.31
C PHE A 25 5.10 -8.65 -0.93
N ILE A 26 4.62 -8.38 -2.15
CA ILE A 26 3.71 -9.27 -2.87
C ILE A 26 4.37 -10.64 -3.12
N GLU A 27 5.62 -10.65 -3.58
CA GLU A 27 6.35 -11.91 -3.82
C GLU A 27 6.47 -12.74 -2.54
N GLU A 28 6.81 -12.11 -1.42
CA GLU A 28 6.95 -12.80 -0.13
C GLU A 28 5.61 -13.39 0.34
N ILE A 29 4.51 -12.63 0.28
CA ILE A 29 3.17 -13.10 0.65
C ILE A 29 2.71 -14.29 -0.21
N GLU A 30 3.03 -14.27 -1.52
CA GLU A 30 2.70 -15.39 -2.40
C GLU A 30 3.58 -16.62 -2.15
N GLN A 31 4.88 -16.42 -1.88
CA GLN A 31 5.84 -17.51 -1.61
C GLN A 31 5.50 -18.25 -0.31
N ILE A 32 5.10 -17.55 0.74
CA ILE A 32 4.66 -18.17 2.00
C ILE A 32 3.25 -18.77 1.93
N GLY A 33 2.56 -18.63 0.78
CA GLY A 33 1.29 -19.29 0.49
C GLY A 33 0.08 -18.68 1.20
N TRP A 34 0.17 -17.43 1.66
CA TRP A 34 -0.93 -16.77 2.38
C TRP A 34 -2.07 -16.32 1.47
N GLY A 35 -1.79 -16.12 0.19
CA GLY A 35 -2.80 -15.74 -0.79
C GLY A 35 -2.25 -15.53 -2.20
N LYS A 36 -3.12 -15.03 -3.07
CA LYS A 36 -2.75 -14.56 -4.41
C LYS A 36 -3.03 -13.08 -4.54
N CYS A 37 -2.06 -12.34 -5.04
CA CYS A 37 -2.07 -10.89 -5.17
C CYS A 37 -2.29 -10.49 -6.63
N THR A 38 -2.87 -9.32 -6.84
CA THR A 38 -2.97 -8.72 -8.18
C THR A 38 -1.78 -7.81 -8.46
N PHE A 39 -1.70 -7.32 -9.69
CA PHE A 39 -0.80 -6.23 -10.04
C PHE A 39 -0.97 -5.02 -9.14
N ILE A 40 0.12 -4.26 -9.00
CA ILE A 40 0.15 -2.99 -8.28
C ILE A 40 -0.51 -1.92 -9.14
N SER A 41 -1.47 -1.22 -8.55
CA SER A 41 -1.97 0.06 -9.05
C SER A 41 -1.24 1.20 -8.34
N ARG A 42 -0.74 2.16 -9.12
CA ARG A 42 -0.15 3.39 -8.61
C ARG A 42 -1.19 4.50 -8.64
N HIS A 43 -1.37 5.19 -7.52
CA HIS A 43 -2.33 6.29 -7.38
C HIS A 43 -1.56 7.59 -7.19
N GLN A 44 -1.63 8.46 -8.20
CA GLN A 44 -1.05 9.80 -8.10
C GLN A 44 -1.82 10.62 -7.05
N LEU A 45 -1.09 11.11 -6.06
CA LEU A 45 -1.61 12.01 -5.03
C LEU A 45 -1.38 13.47 -5.42
N PHE A 46 -1.97 14.37 -4.66
CA PHE A 46 -1.97 15.81 -4.92
C PHE A 46 -0.53 16.33 -5.06
N VAL A 47 -0.26 17.02 -6.17
CA VAL A 47 1.06 17.59 -6.46
C VAL A 47 1.04 19.05 -6.05
N HIS A 48 1.87 19.40 -5.08
CA HIS A 48 2.01 20.76 -4.60
C HIS A 48 3.48 21.04 -4.21
N PRO A 49 4.03 22.23 -4.49
CA PRO A 49 5.41 22.58 -4.11
C PRO A 49 5.70 22.45 -2.61
N ASP A 50 4.69 22.65 -1.77
CA ASP A 50 4.83 22.55 -0.31
C ASP A 50 4.71 21.12 0.24
N ILE A 51 4.40 20.13 -0.62
CA ILE A 51 4.36 18.72 -0.22
C ILE A 51 5.70 18.09 -0.59
N PRO A 52 6.52 17.66 0.37
CA PRO A 52 7.74 16.93 0.08
C PRO A 52 7.39 15.55 -0.51
N TYR A 53 8.05 15.19 -1.61
CA TYR A 53 7.99 13.85 -2.19
C TYR A 53 9.31 13.54 -2.91
N THR A 54 9.52 12.28 -3.27
CA THR A 54 10.73 11.84 -4.00
C THR A 54 10.62 12.17 -5.49
N SER A 55 10.37 11.17 -6.33
CA SER A 55 10.10 11.32 -7.76
C SER A 55 8.64 11.64 -8.04
N HIS A 56 7.73 11.02 -7.28
CA HIS A 56 6.29 11.17 -7.41
C HIS A 56 5.64 11.12 -6.03
N ASN A 57 4.70 12.02 -5.77
CA ASN A 57 3.78 11.86 -4.65
C ASN A 57 2.73 10.80 -5.01
N SER A 58 2.96 9.53 -4.66
CA SER A 58 2.08 8.44 -5.08
C SER A 58 2.04 7.28 -4.10
N ALA A 59 0.83 6.77 -3.86
CA ALA A 59 0.61 5.55 -3.09
C ALA A 59 0.50 4.32 -4.01
N MET A 60 0.88 3.17 -3.47
CA MET A 60 0.73 1.87 -4.12
C MET A 60 -0.44 1.10 -3.52
N CYS A 61 -1.21 0.41 -4.37
CA CYS A 61 -2.34 -0.40 -3.93
C CYS A 61 -2.43 -1.69 -4.73
N PHE A 62 -2.70 -2.81 -4.07
CA PHE A 62 -3.00 -4.08 -4.71
C PHE A 62 -4.14 -4.79 -3.97
N THR A 63 -4.74 -5.78 -4.63
CA THR A 63 -5.71 -6.66 -3.98
C THR A 63 -5.08 -8.02 -3.71
N ALA A 64 -5.54 -8.69 -2.64
CA ALA A 64 -5.15 -10.06 -2.36
C ALA A 64 -6.36 -10.93 -2.02
N LYS A 65 -6.40 -12.13 -2.61
CA LYS A 65 -7.28 -13.21 -2.19
C LYS A 65 -6.55 -14.02 -1.12
N LEU A 66 -6.77 -13.64 0.14
CA LEU A 66 -6.17 -14.31 1.29
C LEU A 66 -6.88 -15.61 1.67
N GLN A 67 -6.08 -16.55 2.16
CA GLN A 67 -6.56 -17.72 2.89
C GLN A 67 -7.34 -17.30 4.15
N PRO A 68 -8.28 -18.12 4.63
CA PRO A 68 -9.00 -17.85 5.88
C PRO A 68 -8.03 -17.63 7.05
N ASN A 69 -8.40 -16.74 7.97
CA ASN A 69 -7.67 -16.43 9.21
C ASN A 69 -6.25 -15.85 9.04
N ARG A 70 -5.81 -15.49 7.82
CA ARG A 70 -4.50 -14.86 7.57
C ARG A 70 -4.48 -13.33 7.59
N LEU A 71 -5.60 -12.69 7.93
CA LEU A 71 -5.67 -11.22 7.92
C LEU A 71 -4.73 -10.59 8.93
N GLN A 72 -4.73 -11.08 10.18
CA GLN A 72 -3.88 -10.52 11.23
C GLN A 72 -2.41 -10.81 10.93
N ASP A 73 -2.09 -12.06 10.56
CA ASP A 73 -0.75 -12.45 10.14
C ASP A 73 -0.21 -11.52 9.02
N LEU A 74 -1.03 -11.18 8.03
CA LEU A 74 -0.64 -10.24 6.97
C LEU A 74 -0.39 -8.82 7.50
N ILE A 75 -1.22 -8.32 8.41
CA ILE A 75 -1.06 -6.98 8.98
C ILE A 75 0.22 -6.92 9.82
N ASP A 76 0.47 -7.92 10.66
CA ASP A 76 1.65 -7.99 11.51
C ASP A 76 2.92 -8.08 10.64
N TYR A 77 2.91 -8.97 9.65
CA TYR A 77 4.01 -9.12 8.71
C TYR A 77 4.27 -7.84 7.89
N ALA A 78 3.22 -7.19 7.38
CA ALA A 78 3.35 -5.93 6.66
C ALA A 78 3.94 -4.83 7.55
N THR A 79 3.54 -4.78 8.82
CA THR A 79 4.07 -3.80 9.77
C THR A 79 5.56 -4.03 9.99
N ASP A 80 5.97 -5.26 10.28
CA ASP A 80 7.38 -5.61 10.48
C ASP A 80 8.21 -5.38 9.21
N PHE A 81 7.66 -5.75 8.05
CA PHE A 81 8.28 -5.52 6.75
C PHE A 81 8.54 -4.03 6.51
N LEU A 82 7.54 -3.16 6.76
CA LEU A 82 7.69 -1.72 6.59
C LEU A 82 8.70 -1.13 7.56
N VAL A 83 8.73 -1.56 8.83
CA VAL A 83 9.74 -1.12 9.80
C VAL A 83 11.15 -1.49 9.36
N LYS A 84 11.30 -2.66 8.75
CA LYS A 84 12.61 -3.19 8.33
C LYS A 84 13.10 -2.60 7.02
N GLU A 85 12.22 -2.45 6.04
CA GLU A 85 12.58 -2.22 4.65
C GLU A 85 12.34 -0.78 4.19
N SER A 86 11.54 0.02 4.92
CA SER A 86 11.38 1.44 4.59
C SER A 86 12.64 2.22 4.92
N GLU A 87 12.88 3.27 4.14
CA GLU A 87 14.12 4.04 4.25
C GLU A 87 14.11 4.96 5.48
N LEU A 88 15.26 5.10 6.12
CA LEU A 88 15.40 5.99 7.27
C LEU A 88 15.06 7.43 6.87
N GLY A 89 14.06 8.00 7.55
CA GLY A 89 13.55 9.34 7.26
C GLY A 89 12.28 9.38 6.40
N SER A 90 11.79 8.22 5.95
CA SER A 90 10.42 8.07 5.44
C SER A 90 9.40 7.90 6.58
N ASP A 91 8.10 8.06 6.29
CA ASP A 91 6.99 7.90 7.26
C ASP A 91 5.94 6.90 6.72
N PRO A 92 6.25 5.59 6.73
CA PRO A 92 5.51 4.59 5.97
C PRO A 92 4.07 4.41 6.45
N GLY A 93 3.13 4.47 5.50
CA GLY A 93 1.71 4.23 5.73
C GLY A 93 1.26 2.83 5.31
N LEU A 94 0.43 2.18 6.12
CA LEU A 94 -0.25 0.92 5.79
C LEU A 94 -1.76 1.04 5.97
N CYS A 95 -2.53 0.65 4.96
CA CYS A 95 -3.99 0.52 5.06
C CYS A 95 -4.45 -0.82 4.48
N VAL A 96 -5.26 -1.56 5.25
CA VAL A 96 -5.81 -2.85 4.84
C VAL A 96 -7.32 -2.85 5.00
N VAL A 97 -8.03 -3.19 3.93
CA VAL A 97 -9.50 -3.24 3.92
C VAL A 97 -9.97 -4.61 3.47
N VAL A 98 -10.85 -5.24 4.25
CA VAL A 98 -11.62 -6.42 3.83
C VAL A 98 -12.81 -5.96 3.02
N LEU A 99 -12.85 -6.30 1.72
CA LEU A 99 -13.85 -5.78 0.79
C LEU A 99 -15.27 -6.13 1.21
N GLU A 100 -15.47 -7.34 1.73
CA GLU A 100 -16.79 -7.82 2.18
C GLU A 100 -17.30 -7.06 3.42
N LYS A 101 -16.42 -6.35 4.15
CA LYS A 101 -16.77 -5.55 5.34
C LYS A 101 -16.88 -4.05 5.05
N LEU A 102 -16.59 -3.60 3.83
CA LEU A 102 -16.62 -2.18 3.44
C LEU A 102 -18.05 -1.70 3.19
N LYS A 103 -18.60 -0.94 4.14
CA LYS A 103 -20.02 -0.52 4.10
C LYS A 103 -20.30 0.71 3.24
N GLN A 104 -19.32 1.58 3.03
CA GLN A 104 -19.50 2.88 2.33
C GLN A 104 -18.36 3.15 1.33
N PRO A 105 -18.19 2.29 0.30
CA PRO A 105 -17.09 2.44 -0.67
C PRO A 105 -17.10 3.81 -1.37
N GLU A 106 -18.29 4.34 -1.68
CA GLU A 106 -18.43 5.64 -2.34
C GLU A 106 -17.81 6.81 -1.56
N ARG A 107 -17.85 6.77 -0.22
CA ARG A 107 -17.25 7.82 0.61
C ARG A 107 -15.73 7.77 0.56
N LEU A 108 -15.16 6.57 0.54
CA LEU A 108 -13.72 6.36 0.41
C LEU A 108 -13.24 6.75 -0.99
N ILE A 109 -13.98 6.38 -2.03
CA ILE A 109 -13.71 6.79 -3.40
C ILE A 109 -13.73 8.31 -3.46
N ALA A 110 -14.83 8.96 -3.05
CA ALA A 110 -14.96 10.42 -3.06
C ALA A 110 -13.84 11.13 -2.27
N PHE A 111 -13.40 10.55 -1.14
CA PHE A 111 -12.24 11.04 -0.41
C PHE A 111 -10.97 11.00 -1.27
N GLY A 112 -10.66 9.86 -1.89
CA GLY A 112 -9.51 9.71 -2.77
C GLY A 112 -9.54 10.63 -3.97
N GLN A 113 -10.72 10.87 -4.57
CA GLN A 113 -10.85 11.76 -5.73
C GLN A 113 -10.51 13.21 -5.40
N ARG A 114 -10.79 13.68 -4.18
CA ARG A 114 -10.43 15.04 -3.73
C ARG A 114 -8.92 15.25 -3.59
N GLY A 115 -8.16 14.17 -3.37
CA GLY A 115 -6.71 14.20 -3.23
C GLY A 115 -5.94 13.99 -4.53
N ARG A 116 -6.62 13.93 -5.68
CA ARG A 116 -5.95 13.77 -6.99
C ARG A 116 -5.62 15.14 -7.60
N PRO A 117 -4.48 15.28 -8.27
CA PRO A 117 -4.24 16.44 -9.13
C PRO A 117 -5.23 16.41 -10.30
N TRP A 118 -5.64 17.60 -10.76
CA TRP A 118 -6.53 17.78 -11.92
C TRP A 118 -5.90 17.24 -13.21
#